data_AF-Q1QVX1-F1
#
_entry.id   AF-Q1QVX1-F1
#
_cell.length_a   1.000
_cell.length_b   1.000
_cell.length_c   1.000
_cell.angle_alpha   90.00
_cell.angle_beta   90.00
_cell.angle_gamma   90.00
#
_symmetry.space_group_name_H-M   'P 1'
#
loop_
_entity.id
_entity.type
_entity.pdbx_description
1 polymer ?
#
loop_
_entity_poly.entity_id
_entity_poly.type
_entity_poly.pdbx_seq_one_letter_code
_entity_poly.pdbx_strand_id
1 'polypeptide(L)'
;MLDWLRDRLAPRRGVAIWVIKQLDETTLHLCGAGMAEGTLRPSRRRRALAEGRFVGPIRIGDHHDVLHSDLFARLPLRESLRLIDEQQADYQGRRFRVSWVPERCWRFDGVLTSHPQRSDGQLRFVSHEDVEAIRAKTASREPDTTTDAPSRGWTLADKDDN
;
A
#
# COMPACT_ATOMS: atom_id res chain seq x y z
N MET A 1 30.77 -26.29 -13.73
CA MET A 1 29.44 -26.92 -13.50
C MET A 1 28.62 -26.18 -12.42
N LEU A 2 28.76 -24.85 -12.29
CA LEU A 2 28.03 -24.03 -11.30
C LEU A 2 27.46 -22.72 -11.87
N ASP A 3 27.78 -22.37 -13.13
CA ASP A 3 27.29 -21.13 -13.75
C ASP A 3 25.79 -21.13 -14.03
N TRP A 4 25.20 -22.31 -14.29
CA TRP A 4 23.75 -22.43 -14.53
C TRP A 4 22.89 -22.14 -13.29
N LEU A 5 23.44 -22.35 -12.07
CA LEU A 5 22.80 -21.98 -10.81
C LEU A 5 22.96 -20.48 -10.52
N ARG A 6 24.10 -19.88 -10.88
CA ARG A 6 24.31 -18.43 -10.80
C ARG A 6 23.38 -17.66 -11.72
N ASP A 7 23.14 -18.12 -12.94
CA ASP A 7 22.18 -17.48 -13.86
C ASP A 7 20.72 -17.59 -13.36
N ARG A 8 20.42 -18.64 -12.59
CA ARG A 8 19.10 -18.84 -11.97
C ARG A 8 18.90 -18.00 -10.71
N LEU A 9 20.01 -17.64 -10.04
CA LEU A 9 20.08 -16.79 -8.85
C LEU A 9 20.43 -15.32 -9.15
N ALA A 10 20.83 -15.01 -10.38
CA ALA A 10 21.06 -13.64 -10.82
C ALA A 10 19.76 -12.86 -10.63
N PRO A 11 19.77 -11.72 -9.93
CA PRO A 11 18.56 -10.93 -9.72
C PRO A 11 18.02 -10.59 -11.10
N ARG A 12 16.89 -11.22 -11.45
CA ARG A 12 16.19 -10.99 -12.72
C ARG A 12 15.88 -9.50 -12.79
N ARG A 13 16.75 -8.75 -13.47
CA ARG A 13 16.75 -7.27 -13.52
C ARG A 13 15.33 -6.77 -13.66
N GLY A 14 14.80 -6.21 -12.57
CA GLY A 14 13.48 -5.58 -12.54
C GLY A 14 13.44 -4.42 -13.53
N VAL A 15 12.25 -3.96 -13.86
CA VAL A 15 12.08 -2.68 -14.57
C VAL A 15 11.81 -1.61 -13.52
N ALA A 16 12.63 -0.55 -13.52
CA ALA A 16 12.45 0.58 -12.61
C ALA A 16 11.16 1.33 -12.90
N ILE A 17 10.39 1.58 -11.84
CA ILE A 17 9.06 2.20 -11.90
C ILE A 17 8.88 3.16 -10.73
N TRP A 18 7.84 3.97 -10.81
CA TRP A 18 7.18 4.53 -9.64
C TRP A 18 6.00 3.65 -9.23
N VAL A 19 5.69 3.63 -7.94
CA VAL A 19 4.59 2.83 -7.39
C VAL A 19 3.53 3.76 -6.82
N ILE A 20 2.40 3.85 -7.52
CA ILE A 20 1.28 4.73 -7.18
C ILE A 20 0.18 3.87 -6.58
N LYS A 21 -0.10 4.06 -5.29
CA LYS A 21 -1.14 3.32 -4.57
C LYS A 21 -2.53 3.71 -5.05
N GLN A 22 -2.77 5.02 -5.17
CA GLN A 22 -4.03 5.63 -5.57
C GLN A 22 -3.74 6.92 -6.37
N LEU A 23 -4.61 7.23 -7.33
CA LEU A 23 -4.53 8.45 -8.14
C LEU A 23 -5.89 9.13 -8.15
N ASP A 24 -5.96 10.29 -7.52
CA ASP A 24 -7.16 11.13 -7.46
C ASP A 24 -7.09 12.23 -8.52
N GLU A 25 -8.10 13.11 -8.56
CA GLU A 25 -8.17 14.20 -9.53
C GLU A 25 -6.94 15.13 -9.50
N THR A 26 -6.41 15.39 -8.29
CA THR A 26 -5.31 16.35 -8.04
C THR A 26 -4.17 15.77 -7.21
N THR A 27 -4.35 14.59 -6.61
CA THR A 27 -3.42 14.01 -5.63
C THR A 27 -2.92 12.65 -6.10
N LEU A 28 -1.62 12.44 -5.96
CA LEU A 28 -0.93 11.20 -6.29
C LEU A 28 -0.42 10.56 -4.99
N HIS A 29 -1.01 9.43 -4.62
CA HIS A 29 -0.62 8.67 -3.43
C HIS A 29 0.58 7.79 -3.77
N LEU A 30 1.78 8.27 -3.45
CA LEU A 30 3.05 7.69 -3.89
C LEU A 30 3.67 6.80 -2.81
N CYS A 31 3.91 5.52 -3.12
CA CYS A 31 4.71 4.63 -2.27
C CYS A 31 6.21 4.88 -2.44
N GLY A 32 6.63 5.39 -3.59
CA GLY A 32 8.01 5.70 -3.92
C GLY A 32 8.49 4.98 -5.18
N ALA A 33 9.81 4.92 -5.34
CA ALA A 33 10.43 4.19 -6.43
C ALA A 33 10.39 2.68 -6.15
N GLY A 34 10.33 1.88 -7.22
CA GLY A 34 10.27 0.43 -7.10
C GLY A 34 10.75 -0.28 -8.35
N MET A 35 10.63 -1.61 -8.30
CA MET A 35 11.05 -2.51 -9.35
C MET A 35 9.92 -3.49 -9.65
N ALA A 36 9.49 -3.52 -10.92
CA ALA A 36 8.63 -4.58 -11.43
C ALA A 36 9.49 -5.79 -11.79
N GLU A 37 9.28 -6.90 -11.06
CA GLU A 37 10.09 -8.11 -11.16
C GLU A 37 9.37 -9.19 -12.01
N GLY A 38 9.96 -10.38 -12.08
CA GLY A 38 9.33 -11.54 -12.72
C GLY A 38 10.17 -12.20 -13.81
N THR A 39 9.64 -13.29 -14.36
CA THR A 39 10.38 -14.19 -15.26
C THR A 39 10.41 -13.74 -16.72
N LEU A 40 9.51 -12.83 -17.11
CA LEU A 40 9.45 -12.29 -18.47
C LEU A 40 10.73 -11.53 -18.84
N ARG A 41 11.02 -11.48 -20.15
CA ARG A 41 12.09 -10.64 -20.69
C ARG A 41 11.83 -9.16 -20.35
N PRO A 42 12.86 -8.37 -19.98
CA PRO A 42 12.69 -6.97 -19.59
C PRO A 42 11.93 -6.10 -20.60
N SER A 43 12.13 -6.28 -21.90
CA SER A 43 11.43 -5.52 -22.95
C SER A 43 9.92 -5.79 -22.96
N ARG A 44 9.50 -7.06 -22.81
CA ARG A 44 8.08 -7.41 -22.68
C ARG A 44 7.47 -6.82 -21.41
N ARG A 45 8.23 -6.82 -20.30
CA ARG A 45 7.81 -6.21 -19.04
C ARG A 45 7.62 -4.70 -19.17
N ARG A 46 8.58 -3.98 -19.75
CA ARG A 46 8.47 -2.54 -20.03
C ARG A 46 7.24 -2.22 -20.87
N ARG A 47 6.99 -3.00 -21.92
CA ARG A 47 5.81 -2.84 -22.77
C ARG A 47 4.52 -3.04 -21.98
N ALA A 48 4.43 -4.10 -21.17
CA ALA A 48 3.26 -4.35 -20.34
C ALA A 48 3.02 -3.22 -19.32
N LEU A 49 4.08 -2.66 -18.73
CA LEU A 49 3.99 -1.51 -17.82
C LEU A 49 3.52 -0.24 -18.54
N ALA A 50 4.10 0.07 -19.70
CA ALA A 50 3.71 1.23 -20.51
C ALA A 50 2.24 1.17 -20.95
N GLU A 51 1.73 -0.04 -21.21
CA GLU A 51 0.34 -0.28 -21.59
C GLU A 51 -0.60 -0.46 -20.38
N GLY A 52 -0.08 -0.42 -19.14
CA GLY A 52 -0.88 -0.59 -17.92
C GLY A 52 -1.43 -2.01 -17.71
N ARG A 53 -0.82 -3.02 -18.32
CA ARG A 53 -1.27 -4.43 -18.30
C ARG A 53 -0.31 -5.36 -17.53
N PHE A 54 0.70 -4.80 -16.87
CA PHE A 54 1.62 -5.61 -16.08
C PHE A 54 0.91 -6.22 -14.87
N VAL A 55 1.06 -7.53 -14.71
CA VAL A 55 0.60 -8.27 -13.54
C VAL A 55 1.78 -9.05 -12.98
N GLY A 56 2.10 -8.86 -11.71
CA GLY A 56 3.19 -9.59 -11.05
C GLY A 56 3.82 -8.87 -9.86
N PRO A 57 5.00 -9.35 -9.42
CA PRO A 57 5.67 -8.86 -8.22
C PRO A 57 6.25 -7.46 -8.40
N ILE A 58 6.04 -6.62 -7.38
CA ILE A 58 6.53 -5.25 -7.23
C ILE A 58 7.34 -5.17 -5.94
N ARG A 59 8.61 -4.81 -6.05
CA ARG A 59 9.44 -4.45 -4.90
C ARG A 59 9.49 -2.94 -4.75
N ILE A 60 9.31 -2.42 -3.54
CA ILE A 60 9.26 -0.97 -3.27
C ILE A 60 10.46 -0.57 -2.41
N GLY A 61 11.16 0.49 -2.81
CA GLY A 61 12.36 0.96 -2.13
C GLY A 61 13.47 -0.10 -2.05
N ASP A 62 14.29 0.04 -1.01
CA ASP A 62 15.39 -0.90 -0.70
C ASP A 62 14.95 -2.03 0.24
N HIS A 63 13.69 -2.02 0.68
CA HIS A 63 13.14 -3.07 1.53
C HIS A 63 12.94 -4.38 0.76
N HIS A 64 12.96 -5.50 1.49
CA HIS A 64 12.80 -6.84 0.93
C HIS A 64 11.32 -7.22 0.67
N ASP A 65 10.39 -6.32 0.97
CA ASP A 65 8.97 -6.56 0.78
C ASP A 65 8.60 -6.52 -0.71
N VAL A 66 8.05 -7.65 -1.18
CA VAL A 66 7.52 -7.82 -2.53
C VAL A 66 6.01 -7.95 -2.44
N LEU A 67 5.31 -7.05 -3.12
CA LEU A 67 3.86 -6.96 -3.16
C LEU A 67 3.35 -7.30 -4.57
N HIS A 68 2.10 -7.74 -4.67
CA HIS A 68 1.50 -8.00 -5.96
C HIS A 68 0.99 -6.70 -6.60
N SER A 69 1.01 -6.62 -7.93
CA SER A 69 0.72 -5.40 -8.68
C SER A 69 -0.73 -4.91 -8.59
N ASP A 70 -1.67 -5.79 -8.24
CA ASP A 70 -3.09 -5.48 -8.05
C ASP A 70 -3.34 -4.51 -6.88
N LEU A 71 -2.43 -4.47 -5.91
CA LEU A 71 -2.48 -3.53 -4.80
C LEU A 71 -2.24 -2.07 -5.20
N PHE A 72 -1.85 -1.79 -6.44
CA PHE A 72 -1.45 -0.44 -6.89
C PHE A 72 -2.29 0.02 -8.08
N ALA A 73 -2.79 1.25 -8.02
CA ALA A 73 -3.55 1.84 -9.11
C ALA A 73 -2.73 2.00 -10.40
N ARG A 74 -1.45 2.41 -10.30
CA ARG A 74 -0.58 2.66 -11.45
C ARG A 74 0.89 2.35 -11.15
N LEU A 75 1.58 1.86 -12.17
CA LEU A 75 3.00 1.47 -12.12
C LEU A 75 3.78 2.10 -13.29
N PRO A 76 3.83 3.44 -13.41
CA PRO A 76 4.50 4.06 -14.54
C PRO A 76 6.00 3.78 -14.53
N LEU A 77 6.58 3.68 -15.72
CA LEU A 77 8.02 3.61 -15.88
C LEU A 77 8.68 4.81 -15.20
N ARG A 78 9.90 4.62 -14.69
CA ARG A 78 10.61 5.65 -13.92
C ARG A 78 10.75 6.98 -14.68
N GLU A 79 10.88 6.92 -16.01
CA GLU A 79 10.96 8.09 -16.90
C GLU A 79 9.61 8.76 -17.20
N SER A 80 8.49 8.08 -16.96
CA SER A 80 7.15 8.58 -17.31
C SER A 80 6.53 9.47 -16.23
N LEU A 81 7.14 9.55 -15.05
CA LEU A 81 6.75 10.43 -13.94
C LEU A 81 8.00 11.13 -13.41
N ARG A 82 7.92 12.45 -13.27
CA ARG A 82 8.99 13.30 -12.74
C ARG A 82 8.55 13.94 -11.42
N LEU A 83 9.23 13.61 -10.33
CA LEU A 83 9.13 14.41 -9.10
C LEU A 83 9.80 15.77 -9.35
N ILE A 84 9.10 16.86 -9.04
CA ILE A 84 9.69 18.21 -9.02
C ILE A 84 10.35 18.43 -7.66
N ASP A 85 9.63 18.07 -6.60
CA ASP A 85 10.05 18.14 -5.21
C ASP A 85 9.29 17.08 -4.39
N GLU A 86 9.37 17.14 -3.06
CA GLU A 86 8.67 16.22 -2.16
C GLU A 86 7.14 16.37 -2.15
N GLN A 87 6.62 17.46 -2.70
CA GLN A 87 5.20 17.84 -2.66
C GLN A 87 4.55 17.78 -4.04
N GLN A 88 5.32 17.69 -5.13
CA GLN A 88 4.80 17.81 -6.49
C GLN A 88 5.44 16.84 -7.50
N ALA A 89 4.61 16.35 -8.42
CA ALA A 89 5.02 15.48 -9.51
C ALA A 89 4.35 15.88 -10.84
N ASP A 90 5.07 15.76 -11.95
CA ASP A 90 4.51 15.77 -13.30
C ASP A 90 4.28 14.31 -13.74
N TYR A 91 3.04 13.99 -14.12
CA TYR A 91 2.64 12.69 -14.63
C TYR A 91 1.56 12.84 -15.71
N GLN A 92 1.71 12.13 -16.84
CA GLN A 92 0.76 12.20 -17.97
C GLN A 92 0.43 13.64 -18.43
N GLY A 93 1.44 14.53 -18.43
CA GLY A 93 1.26 15.92 -18.84
C GLY A 93 0.49 16.79 -17.84
N ARG A 94 0.24 16.31 -16.63
CA ARG A 94 -0.46 17.04 -15.55
C ARG A 94 0.40 17.12 -14.30
N ARG A 95 0.26 18.23 -13.56
CA ARG A 95 0.88 18.45 -12.25
C ARG A 95 -0.02 17.87 -11.16
N PHE A 96 0.55 17.08 -10.26
CA PHE A 96 -0.12 16.50 -9.11
C PHE A 96 0.57 16.94 -7.82
N ARG A 97 -0.21 17.05 -6.75
CA ARG A 97 0.33 17.06 -5.39
C ARG A 97 0.69 15.63 -4.98
N VAL A 98 1.86 15.45 -4.39
CA VAL A 98 2.34 14.16 -3.89
C VAL A 98 1.90 13.98 -2.44
N SER A 99 1.26 12.85 -2.16
CA SER A 99 0.97 12.39 -0.81
C SER A 99 1.71 11.08 -0.57
N TRP A 100 2.72 11.09 0.28
CA TRP A 100 3.56 9.90 0.52
C TRP A 100 2.78 8.83 1.27
N VAL A 101 2.82 7.59 0.78
CA VAL A 101 2.10 6.45 1.36
C VAL A 101 3.04 5.70 2.30
N PRO A 102 2.77 5.71 3.62
CA PRO A 102 3.57 4.95 4.56
C PRO A 102 3.47 3.45 4.31
N GLU A 103 4.53 2.72 4.66
CA GLU A 103 4.64 1.27 4.43
C GLU A 103 3.45 0.47 4.98
N ARG A 104 2.96 0.83 6.17
CA ARG A 104 1.77 0.21 6.80
C ARG A 104 0.54 0.21 5.87
N CYS A 105 0.41 1.21 5.00
CA CYS A 105 -0.74 1.37 4.11
C CYS A 105 -0.56 0.65 2.76
N TRP A 106 0.61 0.08 2.46
CA TRP A 106 0.85 -0.53 1.14
C TRP A 106 -0.05 -1.75 0.87
N ARG A 107 -0.36 -2.52 1.92
CA ARG A 107 -1.26 -3.69 1.85
C ARG A 107 -2.73 -3.36 2.07
N PHE A 108 -3.07 -2.12 2.40
CA PHE A 108 -4.44 -1.70 2.61
C PHE A 108 -5.23 -1.73 1.29
N ASP A 109 -6.41 -2.34 1.30
CA ASP A 109 -7.29 -2.50 0.15
C ASP A 109 -8.54 -1.60 0.27
N GLY A 110 -8.27 -0.30 0.39
CA GLY A 110 -9.29 0.72 0.54
C GLY A 110 -8.79 2.10 0.14
N VAL A 111 -9.68 3.08 0.22
CA VAL A 111 -9.39 4.47 -0.17
C VAL A 111 -8.39 5.11 0.80
N LEU A 112 -7.45 5.86 0.27
CA LEU A 112 -6.53 6.68 1.05
C LEU A 112 -6.98 8.14 1.07
N THR A 113 -6.80 8.79 2.21
CA THR A 113 -6.95 10.24 2.38
C THR A 113 -5.59 10.90 2.60
N SER A 114 -5.42 12.12 2.10
CA SER A 114 -4.16 12.87 2.20
C SER A 114 -4.23 13.93 3.30
N HIS A 115 -3.28 13.89 4.23
CA HIS A 115 -3.22 14.81 5.36
C HIS A 115 -1.91 15.59 5.37
N PRO A 116 -1.94 16.90 5.64
CA PRO A 116 -0.72 17.67 5.89
C PRO A 116 -0.05 17.20 7.18
N GLN A 117 1.25 16.92 7.13
CA GLN A 117 2.07 16.60 8.28
C GLN A 117 3.34 17.46 8.24
N ARG A 118 3.68 18.07 9.39
CA ARG A 118 4.98 18.73 9.54
C ARG A 118 6.03 17.70 9.97
N SER A 119 7.16 17.69 9.29
CA SER A 119 8.33 16.88 9.63
C SER A 119 9.57 17.74 9.39
N ASP A 120 10.42 17.87 10.40
CA ASP A 120 11.64 18.68 10.32
C ASP A 120 11.42 20.11 9.78
N GLY A 121 10.36 20.77 10.26
CA GLY A 121 9.97 22.12 9.82
C GLY A 121 9.32 22.20 8.44
N GLN A 122 9.40 21.16 7.62
CA GLN A 122 8.80 21.10 6.28
C GLN A 122 7.38 20.53 6.31
N LEU A 123 6.51 21.11 5.49
CA LEU A 123 5.17 20.59 5.26
C LEU A 123 5.24 19.50 4.19
N ARG A 124 4.79 18.30 4.53
CA ARG A 124 4.61 17.18 3.59
C ARG A 124 3.18 16.68 3.67
N PHE A 125 2.71 16.06 2.59
CA PHE A 125 1.44 15.34 2.62
C PHE A 125 1.70 13.86 2.80
N VAL A 126 0.96 13.25 3.72
CA VAL A 126 1.05 11.83 4.06
C VAL A 126 -0.31 11.20 3.87
N SER A 127 -0.33 10.01 3.28
CA SER A 127 -1.54 9.25 3.04
C SER A 127 -1.90 8.40 4.25
N HIS A 128 -3.20 8.30 4.51
CA HIS A 128 -3.77 7.51 5.60
C HIS A 128 -4.93 6.67 5.07
N GLU A 129 -5.14 5.52 5.69
CA GLU A 129 -6.30 4.67 5.45
C GLU A 129 -7.56 5.47 5.78
N ASP A 130 -8.51 5.52 4.84
CA ASP A 130 -9.83 6.02 5.12
C ASP A 130 -10.59 4.96 5.94
N VAL A 131 -10.68 5.23 7.24
CA VAL A 131 -11.40 4.39 8.20
C VAL A 131 -12.72 5.03 8.63
N GLU A 132 -13.21 6.07 7.94
CA GLU A 132 -14.46 6.74 8.31
C GLU A 132 -15.65 5.78 8.27
N ALA A 133 -15.70 4.89 7.27
CA ALA A 133 -16.73 3.85 7.19
C ALA A 133 -16.70 2.87 8.38
N ILE A 134 -15.53 2.65 8.98
CA ILE A 134 -15.39 1.82 10.19
C ILE A 134 -15.85 2.61 11.40
N ARG A 135 -15.41 3.87 11.53
CA ARG A 135 -15.82 4.76 12.64
C ARG A 135 -17.32 5.00 12.66
N ALA A 136 -17.96 5.18 11.51
CA ALA A 136 -19.41 5.35 11.42
C ALA A 136 -20.16 4.11 11.93
N LYS A 137 -19.67 2.90 11.64
CA LYS A 137 -20.23 1.64 12.18
C LYS A 137 -20.03 1.51 13.69
N THR A 138 -18.89 1.96 14.23
CA THR A 138 -18.64 1.94 15.67
C THR A 138 -19.44 3.01 16.42
N ALA A 139 -19.60 4.21 15.85
CA ALA A 139 -20.39 5.29 16.44
C ALA A 139 -21.90 5.03 16.40
N SER A 140 -22.38 4.27 15.41
CA SER A 140 -23.78 3.83 15.32
C SER A 140 -24.10 2.66 16.25
N ARG A 141 -23.07 2.01 16.81
CA ARG A 141 -23.23 1.07 17.90
C ARG A 141 -23.19 1.90 19.18
N GLU A 142 -24.35 2.38 19.61
CA GLU A 142 -24.51 2.93 20.96
C GLU A 142 -23.86 1.98 21.98
N PRO A 143 -23.25 2.49 23.07
CA PRO A 143 -22.87 1.60 24.15
C PRO A 143 -24.14 0.89 24.58
N ASP A 144 -24.19 -0.43 24.40
CA ASP A 144 -25.10 -1.26 25.17
C ASP A 144 -24.77 -0.94 26.62
N THR A 145 -25.54 -0.04 27.23
CA THR A 145 -25.71 0.03 28.66
C THR A 145 -26.32 -1.31 29.03
N THR A 146 -25.46 -2.31 29.16
CA THR A 146 -25.74 -3.51 29.92
C THR A 146 -25.97 -3.00 31.32
N THR A 147 -27.25 -2.77 31.63
CA THR A 147 -27.72 -2.64 33.00
C THR A 147 -27.15 -3.81 33.78
N ASP A 148 -26.35 -3.45 34.77
CA ASP A 148 -25.80 -4.31 35.81
C ASP A 148 -26.93 -5.17 36.40
N ALA A 149 -27.05 -6.40 35.91
CA ALA A 149 -27.88 -7.41 36.55
C ALA A 149 -27.01 -8.07 37.61
N PRO A 150 -27.39 -8.04 38.90
CA PRO A 150 -26.56 -8.59 39.96
C PRO A 150 -26.30 -10.07 39.70
N SER A 151 -25.02 -10.41 39.69
CA SER A 151 -24.43 -11.74 39.57
C SER A 151 -25.20 -12.75 40.41
N ARG A 152 -26.10 -13.52 39.79
CA ARG A 152 -26.54 -14.80 40.34
C ARG A 152 -25.39 -15.77 40.19
N GLY A 153 -24.63 -15.92 41.27
CA GLY A 153 -23.56 -16.88 41.41
C GLY A 153 -24.02 -18.28 40.98
N TRP A 154 -23.24 -18.90 40.11
CA TRP A 154 -23.40 -20.30 39.77
C TRP A 154 -22.74 -21.09 40.90
N THR A 155 -23.55 -21.52 41.86
CA THR A 155 -23.15 -22.45 42.90
C THR A 155 -22.82 -23.79 42.23
N LEU A 156 -21.58 -24.26 42.40
CA LEU A 156 -21.18 -25.61 42.05
C LEU A 156 -22.04 -26.56 42.89
N ALA A 157 -22.97 -27.27 42.26
CA ALA A 157 -23.66 -28.37 42.91
C ALA A 157 -22.69 -29.55 42.96
N ASP A 158 -22.22 -29.88 44.16
CA ASP A 158 -21.62 -31.19 44.44
C ASP A 158 -22.63 -32.27 44.04
N LYS A 159 -22.27 -33.05 43.03
CA LYS A 159 -22.88 -34.34 42.78
C LYS A 159 -22.16 -35.34 43.68
N ASP A 160 -22.70 -35.52 44.87
CA ASP A 160 -22.70 -36.83 45.50
C ASP A 160 -23.68 -37.71 44.72
N ASP A 161 -23.25 -38.91 44.33
CA ASP A 161 -24.07 -40.11 44.44
C ASP A 161 -23.22 -41.37 44.21
N ASN A 162 -23.09 -42.11 45.33
CA ASN A 162 -22.96 -43.56 45.48
C ASN A 162 -21.69 -44.30 44.99
#